data_AF-A0A522LIG7-F1
#
_entry.id   AF-A0A522LIG7-F1
#
_cell.length_a   1.000
_cell.length_b   1.000
_cell.length_c   1.000
_cell.angle_alpha   90.00
_cell.angle_beta   90.00
_cell.angle_gamma   90.00
#
_symmetry.space_group_name_H-M   'P 1'
#
loop_
_entity.id
_entity.type
_entity.pdbx_description
1 polymer ?
#
loop_
_entity_poly.entity_id
_entity_poly.type
_entity_poly.pdbx_seq_one_letter_code
_entity_poly.pdbx_strand_id
1 'polypeptide(L)'
;LWAQARLVLFGHALLEKLVQPRKTITAHIYHAHRTIHSIADLDAALAAGLNAALLATKPFAPLPVLGVPGWCPANEISTFYDDPQVFRPPRWTPLQGE
;
A
#
# COMPACT_ATOMS: atom_id res chain seq x y z
N LEU A 1 -12.24 -11.95 -2.23
CA LEU A 1 -11.19 -11.36 -3.09
C LEU A 1 -10.15 -10.58 -2.26
N TRP A 2 -10.52 -9.64 -1.38
CA TRP A 2 -9.56 -8.84 -0.60
C TRP A 2 -8.66 -9.65 0.35
N ALA A 3 -9.19 -10.69 1.02
CA ALA A 3 -8.42 -11.53 1.95
C ALA A 3 -7.28 -12.33 1.29
N GLN A 4 -7.27 -12.40 -0.04
CA GLN A 4 -6.21 -13.04 -0.82
C GLN A 4 -5.11 -12.07 -1.22
N ALA A 5 -5.28 -10.76 -0.98
CA ALA A 5 -4.22 -9.78 -1.18
C ALA A 5 -3.00 -10.13 -0.32
N ARG A 6 -1.82 -9.85 -0.85
CA ARG A 6 -0.54 -10.07 -0.17
C ARG A 6 0.24 -8.77 -0.21
N LEU A 7 0.75 -8.37 0.94
CA LEU A 7 1.67 -7.24 1.06
C LEU A 7 3.07 -7.79 1.27
N VAL A 8 3.98 -7.38 0.41
CA VAL A 8 5.41 -7.64 0.56
C VAL A 8 6.06 -6.34 1.00
N LEU A 9 6.54 -6.33 2.25
CA LEU A 9 7.24 -5.18 2.82
C LEU A 9 8.71 -5.27 2.43
N PHE A 10 9.27 -4.15 1.98
CA PHE A 10 10.68 -4.05 1.63
C PHE A 10 11.23 -2.66 1.98
N GLY A 11 12.56 -2.57 2.12
CA GLY A 11 13.26 -1.35 2.50
C GLY A 11 13.22 -1.07 4.00
N HIS A 12 14.28 -0.45 4.52
CA HIS A 12 14.47 -0.25 5.96
C HIS A 12 13.53 0.82 6.53
N ALA A 13 13.28 1.90 5.81
CA ALA A 13 12.56 3.07 6.34
C ALA A 13 11.12 2.80 6.78
N LEU A 14 10.41 1.87 6.11
CA LEU A 14 9.10 1.44 6.57
C LEU A 14 9.23 0.51 7.77
N LEU A 15 10.09 -0.51 7.68
CA LEU A 15 10.30 -1.50 8.74
C LEU A 15 10.70 -0.87 10.08
N GLU A 16 11.58 0.14 10.07
CA GLU A 16 11.97 0.90 11.27
C GLU A 16 10.78 1.58 11.93
N LYS A 17 9.88 2.21 11.15
CA LYS A 17 8.66 2.83 11.68
C LYS A 17 7.71 1.80 12.31
N LEU A 18 7.86 0.52 11.98
CA LEU A 18 7.01 -0.56 12.48
C LEU A 18 7.54 -1.22 13.75
N VAL A 19 8.76 -0.90 14.16
CA VAL A 19 9.26 -1.28 15.48
C VAL A 19 8.42 -0.61 16.58
N GLN A 20 7.98 0.63 16.35
CA GLN A 20 7.06 1.36 17.23
C GLN A 20 5.97 2.04 16.38
N PRO A 21 4.92 1.27 15.99
CA PRO A 21 3.97 1.72 14.98
C PRO A 21 3.06 2.82 15.52
N ARG A 22 2.80 3.85 14.69
CA ARG A 22 1.81 4.91 14.93
C ARG A 22 0.73 4.89 13.86
N LYS A 23 -0.52 5.19 14.23
CA LYS A 23 -1.73 5.13 13.37
C LYS A 23 -1.55 5.78 11.99
N THR A 24 -0.80 6.88 11.94
CA THR A 24 -0.58 7.73 10.77
C THR A 24 0.52 7.24 9.80
N ILE A 25 1.15 6.08 10.03
CA ILE A 25 2.14 5.55 9.07
C ILE A 25 1.45 5.24 7.74
N THR A 26 1.90 5.90 6.68
CA THR A 26 1.45 5.69 5.30
C THR A 26 2.64 5.29 4.44
N ALA A 27 2.51 4.19 3.70
CA ALA A 27 3.50 3.70 2.74
C ALA A 27 3.06 4.02 1.31
N HIS A 28 4.03 4.10 0.40
CA HIS A 28 3.78 4.04 -1.03
C HIS A 28 3.77 2.57 -1.46
N ILE A 29 2.67 2.11 -2.04
CA ILE A 29 2.56 0.75 -2.56
C ILE A 29 2.67 0.76 -4.08
N TYR A 30 3.43 -0.21 -4.60
CA TYR A 30 3.44 -0.54 -6.02
C TYR A 30 2.59 -1.79 -6.23
N HIS A 31 1.64 -1.73 -7.17
CA HIS A 31 0.80 -2.87 -7.50
C HIS A 31 1.51 -3.76 -8.51
N ALA A 32 1.87 -4.99 -8.14
CA ALA A 32 2.65 -5.87 -8.99
C ALA A 32 1.92 -6.39 -10.26
N HIS A 33 0.63 -6.08 -10.43
CA HIS A 33 -0.25 -6.52 -11.54
C HIS A 33 -0.17 -8.02 -11.89
N ARG A 34 0.33 -8.85 -10.97
CA ARG A 34 0.46 -10.31 -11.04
C ARG A 34 0.22 -10.93 -9.68
N THR A 35 -0.24 -12.17 -9.69
CA THR A 35 -0.34 -12.99 -8.49
C THR A 35 1.05 -13.29 -7.93
N ILE A 36 1.23 -13.05 -6.64
CA ILE A 36 2.48 -13.32 -5.93
C ILE A 36 2.46 -14.79 -5.50
N HIS A 37 3.25 -15.63 -6.18
CA HIS A 37 3.42 -17.04 -5.83
C HIS A 37 4.62 -17.26 -4.91
N SER A 38 5.69 -16.50 -5.12
CA SER A 38 6.88 -16.45 -4.27
C SER A 38 7.51 -15.06 -4.30
N ILE A 39 8.37 -14.76 -3.31
CA ILE A 39 9.14 -13.51 -3.30
C ILE A 39 10.13 -13.47 -4.47
N ALA A 40 10.72 -14.61 -4.84
CA ALA A 40 11.68 -14.69 -5.95
C ALA A 40 11.03 -14.38 -7.31
N ASP A 41 9.83 -14.92 -7.57
CA ASP A 41 9.10 -14.64 -8.80
C ASP A 41 8.67 -13.17 -8.89
N LEU A 42 8.26 -12.60 -7.75
CA LEU A 42 7.92 -11.19 -7.65
C LEU A 42 9.15 -10.31 -7.92
N ASP A 43 10.29 -10.61 -7.31
CA ASP A 43 11.54 -9.87 -7.50
C ASP A 43 11.98 -9.88 -8.97
N ALA A 44 12.00 -11.06 -9.60
CA ALA A 44 12.33 -11.19 -11.03
C ALA A 44 11.37 -10.41 -11.93
N ALA A 45 10.06 -10.45 -11.64
CA ALA A 45 9.06 -9.72 -12.42
C ALA A 45 9.20 -8.20 -12.25
N LEU A 46 9.47 -7.73 -11.03
CA LEU A 46 9.70 -6.31 -10.76
C LEU A 46 10.99 -5.84 -11.43
N ALA A 47 12.07 -6.59 -11.34
CA ALA A 47 13.35 -6.27 -11.99
C ALA A 47 13.20 -6.16 -13.52
N ALA A 48 12.34 -7.00 -14.13
CA ALA A 48 12.07 -6.95 -15.57
C ALA A 48 11.13 -5.81 -15.98
N GLY A 49 10.18 -5.41 -15.13
CA GLY A 49 9.14 -4.44 -15.46
C GLY A 49 9.44 -3.00 -15.05
N LEU A 50 10.17 -2.79 -13.97
CA LEU A 50 10.48 -1.46 -13.45
C LEU A 50 11.53 -0.76 -14.32
N ASN A 51 11.19 0.45 -14.76
CA ASN A 51 12.10 1.31 -15.52
C ASN A 51 11.90 2.77 -15.12
N ALA A 52 12.85 3.62 -15.50
CA ALA A 52 12.85 5.04 -15.12
C ALA A 52 11.60 5.80 -15.59
N ALA A 53 11.13 5.53 -16.82
CA ALA A 53 9.95 6.19 -17.37
C ALA A 53 8.68 5.84 -16.58
N LEU A 54 8.50 4.55 -16.25
CA LEU A 54 7.40 4.10 -15.41
C LEU A 54 7.47 4.74 -14.02
N LEU A 55 8.63 4.70 -13.36
CA LEU A 55 8.80 5.25 -12.01
C LEU A 55 8.60 6.77 -11.97
N ALA A 56 8.94 7.49 -13.04
CA ALA A 56 8.70 8.92 -13.17
C ALA A 56 7.21 9.29 -13.13
N THR A 57 6.31 8.39 -13.57
CA THR A 57 4.86 8.59 -13.46
C THR A 57 4.34 8.52 -12.01
N LYS A 58 5.18 8.09 -11.05
CA LYS A 58 4.83 7.84 -9.66
C LYS A 58 3.63 6.89 -9.55
N PRO A 59 3.74 5.64 -10.03
CA PRO A 59 2.65 4.67 -10.08
C PRO A 59 2.41 4.03 -8.70
N PHE A 60 2.37 4.86 -7.66
CA PHE A 60 2.26 4.43 -6.28
C PHE A 60 0.94 4.91 -5.68
N ALA A 61 0.26 4.03 -4.96
CA ALA A 61 -0.88 4.42 -4.14
C ALA A 61 -0.44 4.62 -2.69
N PRO A 62 -0.98 5.62 -1.96
CA PRO A 62 -0.77 5.71 -0.52
C PRO A 62 -1.57 4.63 0.21
N LEU A 63 -0.93 3.91 1.14
CA LEU A 63 -1.56 2.92 2.00
C LEU A 63 -1.32 3.25 3.48
N PRO A 64 -2.36 3.61 4.26
CA PRO A 64 -2.26 3.68 5.72
C PRO A 64 -2.05 2.27 6.27
N VAL A 65 -0.84 1.97 6.74
CA VAL A 65 -0.43 0.57 6.89
C VAL A 65 -1.14 -0.13 8.07
N LEU A 66 -1.46 0.62 9.13
CA LEU A 66 -2.31 0.12 10.22
C LEU A 66 -3.78 -0.03 9.85
N GLY A 67 -4.21 0.42 8.67
CA GLY A 67 -5.52 0.11 8.11
C GLY A 67 -5.60 -1.24 7.42
N VAL A 68 -4.49 -1.98 7.30
CA VAL A 68 -4.50 -3.32 6.72
C VAL A 68 -5.12 -4.30 7.72
N PRO A 69 -6.21 -5.01 7.39
CA PRO A 69 -6.84 -5.91 8.35
C PRO A 69 -5.88 -6.96 8.92
N GLY A 70 -5.98 -7.22 10.22
CA GLY A 70 -5.18 -8.23 10.94
C GLY A 70 -3.79 -7.75 11.38
N TRP A 71 -3.46 -6.47 11.18
CA TRP A 71 -2.18 -5.90 11.60
C TRP A 71 -2.15 -5.44 13.05
N CYS A 72 -3.29 -5.01 13.58
CA CYS A 72 -3.46 -4.73 15.00
C CYS A 72 -4.91 -4.96 15.43
N PRO A 73 -5.18 -5.26 16.72
CA PRO A 73 -6.55 -5.51 17.19
C PRO A 73 -7.50 -4.34 16.96
N ALA A 74 -6.99 -3.10 16.97
CA ALA A 74 -7.81 -1.91 16.80
C ALA A 74 -8.46 -1.84 15.41
N ASN A 75 -7.81 -2.34 14.36
CA ASN A 75 -8.32 -2.22 12.98
C ASN A 75 -9.40 -3.27 12.62
N GLU A 76 -9.77 -4.13 13.58
CA GLU A 76 -10.95 -5.00 13.49
C GLU A 76 -12.24 -4.25 13.86
N ILE A 77 -12.12 -3.10 14.53
CA ILE A 77 -13.25 -2.27 14.97
C ILE A 77 -13.55 -1.24 13.88
N SER A 78 -14.81 -1.15 13.43
CA SER A 78 -15.21 -0.24 12.34
C SER A 78 -14.83 1.22 12.60
N THR A 79 -14.95 1.69 13.84
CA THR A 79 -14.66 3.09 14.21
C THR A 79 -13.18 3.47 14.11
N PHE A 80 -12.28 2.48 13.97
CA PHE A 80 -10.86 2.74 13.72
C PHE A 80 -10.64 3.57 12.46
N TYR A 81 -11.47 3.31 11.43
CA TYR A 81 -11.38 3.92 10.11
C TYR A 81 -12.07 5.29 10.02
N ASP A 82 -12.76 5.74 11.07
CA ASP A 82 -13.49 7.01 11.08
C ASP A 82 -12.58 8.24 11.19
N ASP A 83 -11.28 8.05 11.37
CA ASP A 83 -10.30 9.13 11.51
C ASP A 83 -9.93 9.72 10.13
N PRO A 84 -10.44 10.91 9.79
CA PRO A 84 -10.27 11.49 8.46
C PRO A 84 -8.86 12.06 8.26
N GLN A 85 -8.04 12.16 9.29
CA GLN A 85 -6.64 12.58 9.13
C GLN A 85 -5.80 11.44 8.53
N VAL A 86 -6.18 10.20 8.83
CA VAL A 86 -5.51 8.96 8.38
C VAL A 86 -6.22 8.34 7.17
N PHE A 87 -7.53 8.11 7.27
CA PHE A 87 -8.34 7.41 6.27
C PHE A 87 -9.12 8.42 5.45
N ARG A 88 -8.40 9.06 4.52
CA ARG A 88 -8.99 10.07 3.67
C ARG A 88 -9.76 9.43 2.53
N PRO A 89 -10.98 9.92 2.21
CA PRO A 89 -11.65 9.50 0.98
C PRO A 89 -10.79 9.86 -0.23
N PRO A 90 -10.89 9.07 -1.32
CA PRO A 90 -10.19 9.38 -2.55
C PRO A 90 -10.58 10.78 -3.02
N ARG A 91 -9.59 11.56 -3.47
CA ARG A 91 -9.84 12.86 -4.09
C ARG A 91 -10.53 12.60 -5.42
N TRP A 92 -11.83 12.82 -5.48
CA TRP A 92 -12.57 12.79 -6.73
C TRP A 92 -12.04 13.92 -7.62
N THR A 93 -11.36 13.53 -8.70
CA THR A 93 -11.06 14.45 -9.79
C THR A 93 -12.13 14.18 -10.83
N PRO A 94 -13.12 15.07 -11.04
CA PRO A 94 -14.04 14.90 -12.16
C PRO A 94 -13.21 14.77 -13.43
N LEU A 95 -13.45 13.71 -14.21
CA LEU A 95 -12.98 13.66 -15.58
C LEU A 95 -13.62 14.87 -16.27
N GLN A 96 -12.80 15.84 -16.69
CA GLN A 96 -13.29 16.90 -17.57
C GLN A 96 -13.83 16.22 -18.82
N GLY A 97 -15.13 16.40 -19.06
CA GLY A 97 -15.83 15.85 -20.20
C GLY A 97 -15.19 16.30 -21.51
N GLU A 98 -15.19 15.40 -22.48
CA GLU A 98 -15.04 15.70 -23.90
C GLU A 98 -16.22 16.54 -24.41
#